data_AF-E3NF07-F1
#
_entry.id   AF-E3NF07-F1
#
_cell.length_a   1.000
_cell.length_b   1.000
_cell.length_c   1.000
_cell.angle_alpha   90.00
_cell.angle_beta   90.00
_cell.angle_gamma   90.00
#
_symmetry.space_group_name_H-M   'P 1'
#
loop_
_entity.id
_entity.type
_entity.pdbx_description
1 polymer ?
#
loop_
_entity_poly.entity_id
_entity_poly.type
_entity_poly.pdbx_seq_one_letter_code
_entity_poly.pdbx_strand_id
1 'polypeptide(L)'
;MSEAICEVAVLFKDSENPSIIKEREIIEKSPVLMKAIEGENPDWKTTDIKINTPLDIPFPKAAGEFVFDNLLKYTPPAEMDFEKKPEDYPEANAKSVDELKPILELASYMECEGFMRCIGFVIGKKLSEMPVDTIAAYLGVEMISEEELLAQEDGWLHPPAALFDN
;
A
#
# COMPACT_ATOMS: atom_id res chain seq x y z
N MET A 1 -33.53 1.88 -15.73
CA MET A 1 -32.84 0.85 -16.53
C MET A 1 -31.93 0.11 -15.57
N SER A 2 -31.97 -1.23 -15.53
CA SER A 2 -31.02 -1.99 -14.72
C SER A 2 -29.61 -1.74 -15.27
N GLU A 3 -28.64 -1.51 -14.39
CA GLU A 3 -27.24 -1.52 -14.80
C GLU A 3 -26.86 -2.91 -15.31
N ALA A 4 -25.98 -2.95 -16.29
CA ALA A 4 -25.44 -4.20 -16.82
C ALA A 4 -24.64 -4.92 -15.73
N ILE A 5 -24.75 -6.25 -15.68
CA ILE A 5 -24.07 -7.09 -14.70
C ILE A 5 -22.55 -7.05 -14.97
N CYS A 6 -21.76 -6.84 -13.92
CA CYS A 6 -20.30 -6.83 -14.02
C CYS A 6 -19.73 -7.66 -12.85
N GLU A 7 -19.16 -8.83 -13.14
CA GLU A 7 -18.58 -9.72 -12.11
C GLU A 7 -17.16 -10.13 -12.49
N VAL A 8 -16.21 -9.98 -11.56
CA VAL A 8 -14.83 -10.48 -11.70
C VAL A 8 -14.49 -11.41 -10.55
N ALA A 9 -14.11 -12.64 -10.87
CA ALA A 9 -13.56 -13.57 -9.89
C ALA A 9 -12.09 -13.25 -9.60
N VAL A 10 -11.71 -13.19 -8.33
CA VAL A 10 -10.33 -13.05 -7.87
C VAL A 10 -9.97 -14.18 -6.90
N LEU A 11 -8.81 -14.78 -7.07
CA LEU A 11 -8.33 -15.89 -6.22
C LEU A 11 -7.10 -15.43 -5.44
N PHE A 12 -7.21 -15.37 -4.12
CA PHE A 12 -6.10 -15.00 -3.24
C PHE A 12 -5.22 -16.20 -2.92
N LYS A 13 -3.93 -15.96 -2.65
CA LYS A 13 -2.92 -17.03 -2.45
C LYS A 13 -3.24 -18.02 -1.33
N ASP A 14 -4.01 -17.58 -0.34
CA ASP A 14 -4.39 -18.32 0.87
C ASP A 14 -5.88 -18.70 0.87
N SER A 15 -6.56 -18.58 -0.28
CA SER A 15 -7.96 -18.97 -0.46
C SER A 15 -8.09 -20.11 -1.46
N GLU A 16 -8.92 -21.11 -1.14
CA GLU A 16 -9.31 -22.16 -2.09
C GLU A 16 -10.46 -21.71 -3.00
N ASN A 17 -11.26 -20.74 -2.54
CA ASN A 17 -12.45 -20.27 -3.25
C ASN A 17 -12.23 -18.84 -3.76
N PRO A 18 -12.61 -18.54 -5.02
CA PRO A 18 -12.56 -17.17 -5.53
C PRO A 18 -13.53 -16.25 -4.80
N SER A 19 -13.11 -15.01 -4.55
CA SER A 19 -14.00 -13.91 -4.20
C SER A 19 -14.56 -13.28 -5.47
N ILE A 20 -15.85 -12.95 -5.48
CA ILE A 20 -16.50 -12.32 -6.64
C ILE A 20 -16.71 -10.84 -6.35
N ILE A 21 -16.05 -9.99 -7.14
CA ILE A 21 -16.23 -8.53 -7.09
C ILE A 21 -17.33 -8.16 -8.06
N LYS A 22 -18.37 -7.46 -7.55
CA LYS A 22 -19.58 -7.12 -8.34
C LYS A 22 -19.77 -5.61 -8.49
N GLU A 23 -19.09 -4.85 -7.64
CA GLU A 23 -19.19 -3.41 -7.55
C GLU A 23 -18.42 -2.79 -8.70
N ARG A 24 -19.14 -2.23 -9.68
CA ARG A 24 -18.53 -1.63 -10.87
C ARG A 24 -17.55 -0.50 -10.51
N GLU A 25 -17.87 0.28 -9.50
CA GLU A 25 -17.00 1.36 -9.02
C GLU A 25 -15.66 0.83 -8.49
N ILE A 26 -15.64 -0.34 -7.83
CA ILE A 26 -14.40 -0.99 -7.38
C ILE A 26 -13.57 -1.42 -8.59
N ILE A 27 -14.23 -2.03 -9.58
CA ILE A 27 -13.60 -2.47 -10.82
C ILE A 27 -12.99 -1.26 -11.56
N GLU A 28 -13.71 -0.16 -11.71
CA GLU A 28 -13.24 1.07 -12.36
C GLU A 28 -12.08 1.74 -11.60
N LYS A 29 -12.03 1.58 -10.29
CA LYS A 29 -10.95 2.11 -9.44
C LYS A 29 -9.70 1.22 -9.41
N SER A 30 -9.77 0.01 -9.94
CA SER A 30 -8.64 -0.90 -10.07
C SER A 30 -8.27 -1.13 -11.53
N PRO A 31 -7.20 -0.50 -12.03
CA PRO A 31 -6.73 -0.71 -13.40
C PRO A 31 -6.44 -2.16 -13.76
N VAL A 32 -6.02 -2.99 -12.79
CA VAL A 32 -5.82 -4.43 -13.02
C VAL A 32 -7.14 -5.15 -13.32
N LEU A 33 -8.19 -4.87 -12.54
CA LEU A 33 -9.52 -5.46 -12.80
C LEU A 33 -10.11 -4.91 -14.10
N MET A 34 -9.96 -3.61 -14.38
CA MET A 34 -10.40 -3.03 -15.66
C MET A 34 -9.74 -3.71 -16.85
N LYS A 35 -8.40 -3.87 -16.83
CA LYS A 35 -7.66 -4.52 -17.92
C LYS A 35 -8.12 -5.95 -18.13
N ALA A 36 -8.42 -6.69 -17.06
CA ALA A 36 -8.96 -8.05 -17.16
C ALA A 36 -10.31 -8.06 -17.87
N ILE A 37 -11.21 -7.14 -17.53
CA ILE A 37 -12.54 -7.01 -18.18
C ILE A 37 -12.43 -6.55 -19.63
N GLU A 38 -11.65 -5.51 -19.90
CA GLU A 38 -11.47 -4.97 -21.25
C GLU A 38 -10.84 -5.98 -22.21
N GLY A 39 -9.98 -6.87 -21.70
CA GLY A 39 -9.41 -7.97 -22.47
C GLY A 39 -10.46 -8.98 -22.95
N GLU A 40 -11.55 -9.17 -22.20
CA GLU A 40 -12.64 -10.10 -22.53
C GLU A 40 -13.78 -9.41 -23.29
N ASN A 41 -14.11 -8.16 -22.94
CA ASN A 41 -15.16 -7.39 -23.58
C ASN A 41 -14.87 -5.88 -23.54
N PRO A 42 -14.53 -5.26 -24.68
CA PRO A 42 -14.32 -3.81 -24.76
C PRO A 42 -15.55 -2.95 -24.44
N ASP A 43 -16.76 -3.46 -24.68
CA ASP A 43 -18.03 -2.75 -24.45
C ASP A 43 -18.62 -3.04 -23.07
N TRP A 44 -17.79 -3.50 -22.12
CA TRP A 44 -18.22 -3.93 -20.78
C TRP A 44 -18.96 -2.87 -19.96
N LYS A 45 -18.87 -1.59 -20.33
CA LYS A 45 -19.58 -0.48 -19.68
C LYS A 45 -21.08 -0.44 -19.98
N THR A 46 -21.51 -1.04 -21.09
CA THR A 46 -22.90 -1.05 -21.55
C THR A 46 -23.49 -2.45 -21.68
N THR A 47 -22.68 -3.49 -21.45
CA THR A 47 -23.05 -4.90 -21.64
C THR A 47 -22.75 -5.73 -20.40
N ASP A 48 -23.49 -6.83 -20.24
CA ASP A 48 -23.26 -7.77 -19.14
C ASP A 48 -21.93 -8.52 -19.35
N ILE A 49 -21.12 -8.64 -18.30
CA ILE A 49 -19.88 -9.40 -18.30
C ILE A 49 -19.68 -10.15 -16.98
N LYS A 50 -19.21 -11.40 -17.11
CA LYS A 50 -18.78 -12.24 -15.99
C LYS A 50 -17.46 -12.91 -16.34
N ILE A 51 -16.39 -12.52 -15.67
CA ILE A 51 -15.11 -13.21 -15.74
C ILE A 51 -15.13 -14.35 -14.72
N ASN A 52 -15.39 -15.56 -15.21
CA ASN A 52 -15.45 -16.76 -14.39
C ASN A 52 -14.08 -17.39 -14.12
N THR A 53 -13.09 -17.13 -14.98
CA THR A 53 -11.70 -17.54 -14.75
C THR A 53 -11.10 -16.59 -13.72
N PRO A 54 -10.78 -17.05 -12.49
CA PRO A 54 -10.30 -16.16 -11.45
C PRO A 54 -8.97 -15.53 -11.81
N LEU A 55 -8.81 -14.24 -11.51
CA LEU A 55 -7.52 -13.58 -11.52
C LEU A 55 -6.73 -13.99 -10.26
N ASP A 56 -5.56 -14.58 -10.44
CA ASP A 56 -4.68 -14.96 -9.34
C ASP A 56 -4.04 -13.72 -8.71
N ILE A 57 -4.30 -13.51 -7.42
CA ILE A 57 -3.79 -12.40 -6.62
C ILE A 57 -2.76 -12.97 -5.62
N PRO A 58 -1.45 -12.65 -5.76
CA PRO A 58 -0.39 -13.21 -4.93
C PRO A 58 -0.31 -12.58 -3.52
N PHE A 59 -1.46 -12.20 -2.95
CA PHE A 59 -1.60 -11.55 -1.66
C PHE A 59 -2.61 -12.29 -0.78
N PRO A 60 -2.52 -12.15 0.56
CA PRO A 60 -3.49 -12.74 1.47
C PRO A 60 -4.90 -12.18 1.24
N LYS A 61 -5.92 -13.02 1.40
CA LYS A 61 -7.33 -12.67 1.25
C LYS A 61 -7.73 -11.51 2.14
N ALA A 62 -7.24 -11.49 3.39
CA ALA A 62 -7.53 -10.42 4.33
C ALA A 62 -7.07 -9.03 3.84
N ALA A 63 -5.97 -8.96 3.07
CA ALA A 63 -5.54 -7.71 2.47
C ALA A 63 -6.50 -7.28 1.34
N GLY A 64 -6.96 -8.23 0.54
CA GLY A 64 -7.93 -7.98 -0.53
C GLY A 64 -9.30 -7.54 -0.04
N GLU A 65 -9.84 -8.23 0.98
CA GLU A 65 -11.07 -7.83 1.65
C GLU A 65 -10.93 -6.39 2.17
N PHE A 66 -9.81 -6.07 2.83
CA PHE A 66 -9.57 -4.71 3.31
C PHE A 66 -9.54 -3.67 2.19
N VAL A 67 -8.85 -3.94 1.07
CA VAL A 67 -8.79 -3.03 -0.08
C VAL A 67 -10.20 -2.81 -0.61
N PHE A 68 -10.93 -3.87 -0.96
CA PHE A 68 -12.25 -3.74 -1.59
C PHE A 68 -13.31 -3.15 -0.66
N ASP A 69 -13.24 -3.43 0.64
CA ASP A 69 -14.17 -2.86 1.61
C ASP A 69 -13.97 -1.35 1.84
N ASN A 70 -12.79 -0.79 1.53
CA ASN A 70 -12.43 0.59 1.86
C ASN A 70 -12.04 1.46 0.66
N LEU A 71 -11.84 0.86 -0.52
CA LEU A 71 -11.41 1.56 -1.75
C LEU A 71 -12.28 2.76 -2.10
N LEU A 72 -13.60 2.63 -1.92
CA LEU A 72 -14.56 3.68 -2.25
C LEU A 72 -14.81 4.65 -1.10
N LYS A 73 -14.40 4.30 0.13
CA LYS A 73 -14.60 5.13 1.33
C LYS A 73 -13.52 6.17 1.50
N TYR A 74 -12.29 5.84 1.11
CA TYR A 74 -11.12 6.66 1.42
C TYR A 74 -10.85 7.70 0.34
N THR A 75 -10.66 8.94 0.78
CA THR A 75 -10.21 10.05 -0.07
C THR A 75 -8.72 10.29 0.19
N PRO A 76 -7.86 10.29 -0.84
CA PRO A 76 -6.43 10.52 -0.68
C PRO A 76 -6.14 11.88 -0.05
N PRO A 77 -5.03 12.01 0.72
CA PRO A 77 -4.58 13.31 1.18
C PRO A 77 -4.21 14.17 -0.03
N ALA A 78 -4.64 15.43 -0.06
CA ALA A 78 -4.18 16.38 -1.07
C ALA A 78 -2.74 16.83 -0.75
N GLU A 79 -1.98 17.28 -1.77
CA GLU A 79 -0.56 17.67 -1.61
C GLU A 79 -0.33 18.77 -0.56
N MET A 80 -1.32 19.64 -0.36
CA MET A 80 -1.29 20.73 0.62
C MET A 80 -2.38 20.55 1.70
N ASP A 81 -2.69 19.31 2.06
CA ASP A 81 -3.62 19.00 3.15
C ASP A 81 -2.86 18.73 4.46
N PHE A 82 -2.71 19.78 5.26
CA PHE A 82 -2.13 19.70 6.59
C PHE A 82 -3.14 19.32 7.68
N GLU A 83 -4.44 19.31 7.36
CA GLU A 83 -5.50 18.97 8.31
C GLU A 83 -5.80 17.47 8.32
N LYS A 84 -5.46 16.74 7.24
CA LYS A 84 -5.63 15.29 7.15
C LYS A 84 -4.93 14.58 8.30
N LYS A 85 -5.64 13.65 8.93
CA LYS A 85 -5.12 12.86 10.06
C LYS A 85 -5.36 11.37 9.87
N PRO A 86 -4.60 10.50 10.55
CA PRO A 86 -4.85 9.05 10.52
C PRO A 86 -6.29 8.69 10.90
N GLU A 87 -6.95 9.46 11.76
CA GLU A 87 -8.34 9.26 12.19
C GLU A 87 -9.35 9.37 11.03
N ASP A 88 -8.99 10.02 9.92
CA ASP A 88 -9.81 10.06 8.71
C ASP A 88 -9.85 8.71 7.97
N TYR A 89 -9.00 7.76 8.38
CA TYR A 89 -8.90 6.39 7.84
C TYR A 89 -9.01 5.38 9.00
N PRO A 90 -10.17 5.27 9.67
CA PRO A 90 -10.27 4.61 10.96
C PRO A 90 -9.89 3.13 10.93
N GLU A 91 -10.29 2.38 9.89
CA GLU A 91 -9.94 0.97 9.74
C GLU A 91 -8.45 0.76 9.50
N ALA A 92 -7.80 1.66 8.75
CA ALA A 92 -6.36 1.62 8.55
C ALA A 92 -5.61 2.07 9.81
N ASN A 93 -6.10 3.09 10.52
CA ASN A 93 -5.47 3.58 11.74
C ASN A 93 -5.54 2.57 12.89
N ALA A 94 -6.56 1.70 12.90
CA ALA A 94 -6.67 0.61 13.87
C ALA A 94 -5.64 -0.51 13.66
N LYS A 95 -4.97 -0.56 12.50
CA LYS A 95 -3.98 -1.60 12.17
C LYS A 95 -2.57 -1.20 12.55
N SER A 96 -1.74 -2.21 12.80
CA SER A 96 -0.28 -2.06 12.92
C SER A 96 0.36 -1.81 11.56
N VAL A 97 1.61 -1.33 11.56
CA VAL A 97 2.37 -1.11 10.32
C VAL A 97 2.57 -2.43 9.55
N ASP A 98 2.85 -3.53 10.26
CA ASP A 98 3.01 -4.87 9.66
C ASP A 98 1.73 -5.37 8.98
N GLU A 99 0.56 -5.09 9.55
CA GLU A 99 -0.73 -5.41 8.92
C GLU A 99 -1.05 -4.52 7.73
N LEU A 100 -0.60 -3.26 7.74
CA LEU A 100 -0.82 -2.30 6.66
C LEU A 100 0.10 -2.56 5.46
N LYS A 101 1.27 -3.14 5.67
CA LYS A 101 2.24 -3.46 4.60
C LYS A 101 1.63 -4.30 3.46
N PRO A 102 1.04 -5.49 3.69
CA PRO A 102 0.45 -6.28 2.61
C PRO A 102 -0.76 -5.58 1.95
N ILE A 103 -1.46 -4.69 2.67
CA ILE A 103 -2.55 -3.88 2.11
C ILE A 103 -1.98 -2.82 1.15
N LEU A 104 -0.89 -2.14 1.53
CA LEU A 104 -0.21 -1.16 0.69
C LEU A 104 0.35 -1.82 -0.58
N GLU A 105 1.03 -2.96 -0.42
CA GLU A 105 1.61 -3.71 -1.53
C GLU A 105 0.53 -4.21 -2.50
N LEU A 106 -0.60 -4.72 -1.98
CA LEU A 106 -1.74 -5.12 -2.81
C LEU A 106 -2.36 -3.91 -3.53
N ALA A 107 -2.55 -2.78 -2.84
CA ALA A 107 -3.07 -1.57 -3.46
C ALA A 107 -2.17 -1.06 -4.60
N SER A 108 -0.84 -1.17 -4.43
CA SER A 108 0.14 -0.89 -5.48
C SER A 108 0.05 -1.89 -6.63
N TYR A 109 -0.02 -3.19 -6.33
CA TYR A 109 -0.17 -4.26 -7.32
C TYR A 109 -1.44 -4.08 -8.17
N MET A 110 -2.55 -3.72 -7.54
CA MET A 110 -3.84 -3.48 -8.20
C MET A 110 -3.93 -2.12 -8.89
N GLU A 111 -2.86 -1.33 -8.86
CA GLU A 111 -2.73 0.04 -9.40
C GLU A 111 -3.76 1.04 -8.81
N CYS A 112 -4.22 0.80 -7.57
CA CYS A 112 -5.18 1.64 -6.85
C CYS A 112 -4.49 2.88 -6.22
N GLU A 113 -3.91 3.76 -7.04
CA GLU A 113 -2.99 4.82 -6.58
C GLU A 113 -3.57 5.73 -5.48
N GLY A 114 -4.83 6.16 -5.62
CA GLY A 114 -5.48 7.00 -4.60
C GLY A 114 -5.56 6.30 -3.24
N PHE A 115 -5.92 5.02 -3.24
CA PHE A 115 -5.98 4.22 -2.02
C PHE A 115 -4.60 3.90 -1.45
N MET A 116 -3.63 3.60 -2.33
CA MET A 116 -2.23 3.41 -1.95
C MET A 116 -1.69 4.64 -1.20
N ARG A 117 -2.02 5.86 -1.66
CA ARG A 117 -1.65 7.11 -0.98
C ARG A 117 -2.31 7.24 0.41
N CYS A 118 -3.56 6.83 0.58
CA CYS A 118 -4.23 6.79 1.88
C CYS A 118 -3.49 5.89 2.88
N ILE A 119 -3.19 4.65 2.47
CA ILE A 119 -2.51 3.67 3.32
C ILE A 119 -1.07 4.11 3.61
N GLY A 120 -0.36 4.62 2.60
CA GLY A 120 0.99 5.15 2.74
C GLY A 120 1.05 6.33 3.73
N PHE A 121 0.04 7.21 3.70
CA PHE A 121 -0.08 8.30 4.66
C PHE A 121 -0.22 7.80 6.12
N VAL A 122 -1.11 6.83 6.36
CA VAL A 122 -1.30 6.24 7.70
C VAL A 122 -0.01 5.56 8.19
N ILE A 123 0.66 4.79 7.33
CA ILE A 123 1.95 4.18 7.65
C ILE A 123 2.99 5.26 7.97
N GLY A 124 3.12 6.28 7.14
CA GLY A 124 4.10 7.36 7.34
C GLY A 124 3.91 8.07 8.68
N LYS A 125 2.66 8.34 9.07
CA LYS A 125 2.35 8.91 10.39
C LYS A 125 2.75 7.98 11.53
N LYS A 126 2.38 6.70 11.47
CA LYS A 126 2.76 5.70 12.48
C LYS A 126 4.28 5.58 12.62
N LEU A 127 5.00 5.52 11.50
CA LEU A 127 6.47 5.45 11.51
C LEU A 127 7.09 6.73 12.10
N SER A 128 6.53 7.91 11.83
CA SER A 128 7.06 9.18 12.37
C SER A 128 6.98 9.30 13.90
N GLU A 129 6.16 8.46 14.54
CA GLU A 129 6.01 8.39 16.00
C GLU A 129 6.90 7.30 16.64
N MET A 130 7.59 6.48 15.83
CA MET A 130 8.45 5.39 16.31
C MET A 130 9.90 5.85 16.52
N PRO A 131 10.64 5.20 17.44
CA PRO A 131 12.09 5.33 17.54
C PRO A 131 12.81 4.93 16.25
N VAL A 132 13.92 5.60 15.92
CA VAL A 132 14.69 5.40 14.67
C VAL A 132 15.19 3.96 14.52
N ASP A 133 15.62 3.33 15.60
CA ASP A 133 16.03 1.92 15.65
C ASP A 133 14.88 0.96 15.33
N THR A 134 13.67 1.26 15.78
CA THR A 134 12.47 0.48 15.45
C THR A 134 12.11 0.63 13.96
N ILE A 135 12.22 1.85 13.42
CA ILE A 135 12.01 2.11 11.99
C ILE A 135 13.04 1.36 11.14
N ALA A 136 14.31 1.40 11.53
CA ALA A 136 15.39 0.72 10.82
C ALA A 136 15.19 -0.80 10.81
N ALA A 137 14.85 -1.39 11.96
CA ALA A 137 14.51 -2.81 12.04
C ALA A 137 13.33 -3.19 11.14
N TYR A 138 12.25 -2.37 11.14
CA TYR A 138 11.10 -2.59 10.27
C TYR A 138 11.44 -2.51 8.77
N LEU A 139 12.30 -1.55 8.39
CA LEU A 139 12.76 -1.38 7.00
C LEU A 139 13.85 -2.39 6.60
N GLY A 140 14.35 -3.20 7.53
CA GLY A 140 15.48 -4.11 7.29
C GLY A 140 16.79 -3.37 7.04
N VAL A 141 16.94 -2.16 7.58
CA VAL A 141 18.13 -1.33 7.47
C VAL A 141 19.02 -1.57 8.69
N GLU A 142 20.27 -1.94 8.44
CA GLU A 142 21.28 -2.04 9.48
C GLU A 142 21.71 -0.63 9.94
N MET A 143 21.55 -0.35 11.23
CA MET A 143 21.99 0.90 11.83
C MET A 143 23.46 0.80 12.18
N ILE A 144 24.29 1.64 11.57
CA ILE A 144 25.68 1.81 11.98
C ILE A 144 25.68 2.59 13.29
N SER A 145 26.39 2.10 14.30
CA SER A 145 26.52 2.81 15.58
C SER A 145 27.30 4.11 15.41
N GLU A 146 27.09 5.09 16.29
CA GLU A 146 27.85 6.34 16.27
C GLU A 146 29.37 6.08 16.42
N GLU A 147 29.76 5.07 17.20
CA GLU A 147 31.15 4.66 17.36
C GLU A 147 31.75 4.08 16.06
N GLU A 148 31.01 3.24 15.34
CA GLU A 148 31.45 2.72 14.03
C GLU A 148 31.50 3.82 12.98
N LEU A 149 30.58 4.79 13.04
CA LEU A 149 30.56 5.93 12.13
C LEU A 149 31.75 6.86 12.37
N LEU A 150 32.12 7.08 13.63
CA LEU A 150 33.29 7.88 14.04
C LEU A 150 34.62 7.14 13.82
N ALA A 151 34.61 5.81 13.78
CA ALA A 151 35.79 4.99 13.50
C ALA A 151 36.08 4.82 11.99
N GLN A 152 35.14 5.20 11.11
CA GLN A 152 35.38 5.24 9.66
C GLN A 152 36.35 6.39 9.33
N GLU A 153 37.42 6.08 8.59
CA GLU A 153 38.52 7.01 8.27
C GLU A 153 38.08 8.32 7.57
N ASP A 154 36.83 8.43 7.12
CA ASP A 154 36.33 9.52 6.26
C ASP A 154 35.37 10.51 6.96
N GLY A 155 35.18 10.41 8.27
CA GLY A 155 34.18 11.24 8.98
C GLY A 155 34.69 12.62 9.44
N TRP A 156 35.89 12.68 10.00
CA TRP A 156 36.55 13.93 10.43
C TRP A 156 38.07 13.73 10.33
N LEU A 157 38.75 14.57 9.54
CA LEU A 157 40.20 14.72 9.63
C LEU A 157 40.53 15.16 11.05
N HIS A 158 40.90 14.22 11.93
CA HIS A 158 41.57 14.56 13.19
C HIS A 158 42.89 15.22 12.78
N PRO A 159 43.07 16.54 12.99
CA PRO A 159 44.33 17.16 12.63
C PRO A 159 45.40 16.50 13.49
N PRO A 160 46.56 16.11 12.92
CA PRO A 160 47.63 15.48 13.68
C PRO A 160 47.90 16.25 14.96
N ALA A 161 48.00 15.56 16.10
CA ALA A 161 48.20 16.17 17.41
C ALA A 161 49.38 17.18 17.43
N ALA A 162 50.39 16.96 16.58
CA ALA A 162 51.52 17.85 16.33
C ALA A 162 51.15 19.28 15.86
N LEU A 163 49.90 19.55 15.43
CA LEU A 163 49.42 20.88 15.09
C LEU A 163 48.96 21.70 16.31
N PHE A 164 48.76 21.07 17.46
CA PHE A 164 48.23 21.71 18.68
C PHE A 164 49.25 21.88 19.80
N ASP A 165 50.45 21.33 19.63
CA ASP A 165 51.59 21.57 20.53
C ASP A 165 52.32 22.86 20.12
N ASN A 166 51.81 24.02 20.55
CA ASN A 166 52.56 25.29 20.63
C ASN A 166 52.29 25.98 21.98
#